data_AF-A0A957XX49-F1
#
_entry.id   AF-A0A957XX49-F1
#
_cell.length_a   1.000
_cell.length_b   1.000
_cell.length_c   1.000
_cell.angle_alpha   90.00
_cell.angle_beta   90.00
_cell.angle_gamma   90.00
#
_symmetry.space_group_name_H-M   'P 1'
#
loop_
_entity.id
_entity.type
_entity.pdbx_description
1 polymer ?
#
loop_
_entity_poly.entity_id
_entity_poly.type
_entity_poly.pdbx_seq_one_letter_code
_entity_poly.pdbx_strand_id
1 'polypeptide(L)'
;MILDIAIIAAVLVSALVLWSPQVHGSTTWQAMTTPLASIIGSGFLVLGPILDASYGKYAPLVMLGLCVAAYFYGSALRFNIARIEKTGDRRSPAAEAIETIASWSLGFAYVISVAYY
;
A
#
# COMPACT_ATOMS: atom_id res chain seq x y z
N MET A 1 -19.97 -23.47 -0.29
CA MET A 1 -20.97 -23.11 0.74
C MET A 1 -20.35 -22.54 2.01
N ILE A 2 -19.60 -23.31 2.82
CA ILE A 2 -19.00 -22.76 4.07
C ILE A 2 -18.03 -21.61 3.77
N LEU A 3 -17.16 -21.78 2.76
CA LEU A 3 -16.23 -20.74 2.34
C LEU A 3 -16.96 -19.47 1.86
N ASP A 4 -18.00 -19.61 1.04
CA ASP A 4 -18.76 -18.47 0.52
C ASP A 4 -19.45 -17.70 1.66
N ILE A 5 -20.02 -18.43 2.64
CA ILE A 5 -20.59 -17.83 3.85
C ILE A 5 -19.50 -17.08 4.63
N ALA A 6 -18.32 -17.66 4.79
CA ALA A 6 -17.21 -17.01 5.48
C ALA A 6 -16.74 -15.74 4.75
N ILE A 7 -16.67 -15.76 3.42
CA ILE A 7 -16.32 -14.59 2.60
C ILE A 7 -17.39 -13.50 2.77
N ILE A 8 -18.67 -13.83 2.63
CA ILE A 8 -19.76 -12.87 2.78
C ILE A 8 -19.76 -12.28 4.19
N ALA A 9 -19.60 -13.11 5.22
CA ALA A 9 -19.50 -12.65 6.60
C ALA A 9 -18.31 -11.71 6.80
N ALA A 10 -17.13 -12.05 6.27
CA ALA A 10 -15.94 -11.20 6.36
C ALA A 10 -16.14 -9.85 5.67
N VAL A 11 -16.76 -9.83 4.48
CA VAL A 11 -17.08 -8.60 3.74
C VAL A 11 -18.07 -7.75 4.54
N LEU A 12 -19.16 -8.34 5.04
CA LEU A 12 -20.17 -7.62 5.82
C LEU A 12 -19.60 -7.05 7.11
N VAL A 13 -18.83 -7.85 7.86
CA VAL A 13 -18.17 -7.38 9.10
C VAL A 13 -17.22 -6.24 8.78
N SER A 14 -16.39 -6.37 7.74
CA SER A 14 -15.47 -5.30 7.32
C SER A 14 -16.23 -4.03 6.94
N ALA A 15 -17.30 -4.14 6.14
CA ALA A 15 -18.12 -3.01 5.74
C ALA A 15 -18.77 -2.32 6.95
N LEU A 16 -19.33 -3.08 7.89
CA LEU A 16 -19.95 -2.53 9.10
C LEU A 16 -18.93 -1.82 10.00
N VAL A 17 -17.74 -2.40 10.18
CA VAL A 17 -16.66 -1.77 10.96
C VAL A 17 -16.20 -0.47 10.30
N LEU A 18 -15.98 -0.47 8.99
CA LEU A 18 -15.54 0.72 8.25
C LEU A 18 -16.62 1.81 8.16
N TRP A 19 -17.91 1.43 8.17
CA TRP A 19 -19.03 2.38 8.22
C TRP A 19 -19.26 2.95 9.62
N SER A 20 -18.73 2.32 10.67
CA SER A 20 -18.98 2.73 12.04
C SER A 20 -18.59 4.21 12.28
N PRO A 21 -19.36 4.97 13.09
CA PRO A 21 -19.06 6.38 13.35
C PRO A 21 -17.67 6.60 13.93
N GLN A 22 -17.15 5.63 14.70
CA GLN A 22 -15.82 5.71 15.30
C GLN A 22 -14.71 5.71 14.24
N VAL A 23 -14.84 4.87 13.20
CA VAL A 23 -13.84 4.78 12.12
C VAL A 23 -13.99 5.96 11.17
N HIS A 24 -15.22 6.25 10.73
CA HIS A 24 -15.48 7.31 9.76
C HIS A 24 -15.10 8.72 10.27
N GLY A 25 -15.30 8.96 11.58
CA GLY A 25 -14.97 10.22 12.23
C GLY A 25 -13.49 10.36 12.62
N SER A 26 -12.67 9.31 12.48
CA SER A 26 -11.25 9.37 12.83
C SER A 26 -10.47 10.23 11.83
N THR A 27 -9.71 11.20 12.34
CA THR A 27 -8.83 12.05 11.51
C THR A 27 -7.80 11.21 10.76
N THR A 28 -7.28 10.16 11.39
CA THR A 28 -6.34 9.23 10.75
C THR A 28 -7.00 8.49 9.59
N TRP A 29 -8.24 8.03 9.75
CA TRP A 29 -8.95 7.36 8.68
C TRP A 29 -9.19 8.30 7.49
N GLN A 30 -9.70 9.50 7.76
CA GLN A 30 -9.94 10.52 6.74
C GLN A 30 -8.66 10.93 5.98
N ALA A 31 -7.52 10.97 6.67
CA ALA A 31 -6.23 11.25 6.03
C ALA A 31 -5.72 10.08 5.15
N MET A 32 -6.15 8.85 5.44
CA MET A 32 -5.63 7.63 4.79
C MET A 32 -6.52 7.11 3.65
N THR A 33 -7.81 7.45 3.60
CA THR A 33 -8.76 6.92 2.60
C THR A 33 -8.33 7.22 1.16
N THR A 34 -7.91 8.45 0.85
CA THR A 34 -7.44 8.81 -0.50
C THR A 34 -6.17 8.06 -0.91
N PRO A 35 -5.10 8.03 -0.10
CA PRO A 35 -3.94 7.17 -0.38
C PRO A 35 -4.29 5.69 -0.55
N LEU A 36 -5.17 5.13 0.28
CA LEU A 36 -5.58 3.72 0.17
C LEU A 36 -6.31 3.45 -1.16
N ALA A 37 -7.18 4.37 -1.60
CA ALA A 37 -7.84 4.26 -2.89
C ALA A 37 -6.85 4.27 -4.07
N SER A 38 -5.71 4.97 -3.94
CA SER A 38 -4.66 4.97 -4.97
C SER A 38 -3.86 3.67 -5.06
N ILE A 39 -3.89 2.83 -4.01
CA ILE A 39 -3.25 1.50 -4.01
C ILE A 39 -4.20 0.46 -4.61
N ILE A 40 -5.50 0.58 -4.33
CA ILE A 40 -6.53 -0.37 -4.75
C ILE A 40 -7.03 0.02 -6.15
N GLY A 41 -6.32 -0.45 -7.18
CA GLY A 41 -6.65 -0.21 -8.59
C GLY A 41 -6.76 -1.49 -9.43
N SER A 42 -6.73 -1.38 -10.76
CA SER A 42 -6.71 -2.50 -11.72
C SER A 42 -5.67 -3.57 -11.38
N GLY A 43 -4.49 -3.17 -10.90
CA GLY A 43 -3.45 -4.11 -10.45
C GLY A 43 -3.91 -5.05 -9.33
N PHE A 44 -4.78 -4.59 -8.42
CA PHE A 44 -5.35 -5.44 -7.37
C PHE A 44 -6.28 -6.51 -7.93
N LEU A 45 -7.07 -6.16 -8.95
CA LEU A 45 -8.00 -7.10 -9.61
C LEU A 45 -7.24 -8.17 -10.40
N VAL A 46 -6.13 -7.80 -11.02
CA VAL A 46 -5.31 -8.71 -11.84
C VAL A 46 -4.37 -9.58 -10.98
N LEU A 47 -3.92 -9.07 -9.83
CA LEU A 47 -2.99 -9.78 -8.95
C LEU A 47 -3.57 -11.10 -8.42
N GLY A 48 -4.86 -11.13 -8.08
CA GLY A 48 -5.52 -12.34 -7.57
C GLY A 48 -5.39 -13.55 -8.50
N PRO A 49 -5.88 -13.48 -9.75
CA PRO A 49 -5.71 -14.54 -10.74
C PRO A 49 -4.25 -14.88 -11.03
N ILE A 50 -3.35 -13.89 -11.09
CA ILE A 50 -1.92 -14.15 -11.34
C ILE A 50 -1.30 -14.97 -10.20
N LEU A 51 -1.59 -14.60 -8.95
CA LEU A 51 -1.07 -15.31 -7.79
C LEU A 51 -1.63 -16.74 -7.72
N ASP A 52 -2.92 -16.92 -7.99
CA ASP A 52 -3.54 -18.25 -8.01
C ASP A 52 -2.99 -19.12 -9.15
N ALA A 53 -2.86 -18.58 -10.36
CA ALA A 53 -2.29 -19.31 -11.49
C ALA A 53 -0.83 -19.71 -11.27
N SER A 54 -0.04 -18.85 -10.59
CA SER A 54 1.39 -19.09 -10.39
C SER A 54 1.73 -19.90 -9.14
N TYR A 55 0.93 -19.76 -8.06
CA TYR A 55 1.24 -20.29 -6.74
C TYR A 55 0.11 -21.12 -6.11
N GLY A 56 -1.08 -21.13 -6.73
CA GLY A 56 -2.27 -21.88 -6.29
C GLY A 56 -2.58 -21.65 -4.81
N LYS A 57 -2.66 -22.75 -4.05
CA LYS A 57 -2.92 -22.71 -2.60
C LYS A 57 -1.93 -21.86 -1.77
N TYR A 58 -0.73 -21.57 -2.29
CA TYR A 58 0.27 -20.73 -1.62
C TYR A 58 0.15 -19.24 -1.97
N ALA A 59 -0.76 -18.85 -2.85
CA ALA A 59 -1.02 -17.45 -3.21
C ALA A 59 -1.18 -16.52 -1.98
N PRO A 60 -1.90 -16.90 -0.89
CA PRO A 60 -1.99 -16.05 0.29
C PRO A 60 -0.64 -15.82 0.99
N LEU A 61 0.26 -16.81 0.99
CA LEU A 61 1.58 -16.69 1.60
C LEU A 61 2.48 -15.74 0.78
N VAL A 62 2.39 -15.81 -0.54
CA VAL A 62 3.10 -14.88 -1.44
C VAL A 62 2.57 -13.47 -1.27
N MET A 63 1.24 -13.29 -1.21
CA MET A 63 0.62 -12.00 -0.94
C MET A 63 1.07 -11.43 0.41
N LEU A 64 1.14 -12.26 1.47
CA LEU A 64 1.69 -11.85 2.76
C LEU A 64 3.13 -11.36 2.63
N GLY A 65 3.97 -12.05 1.86
CA GLY A 65 5.34 -11.62 1.55
C GLY A 65 5.39 -10.25 0.88
N LEU A 66 4.51 -10.01 -0.11
CA LEU A 66 4.38 -8.69 -0.76
C LEU A 66 3.94 -7.61 0.22
N CYS A 67 2.98 -7.89 1.10
CA CYS A 67 2.54 -6.96 2.14
C CYS A 67 3.66 -6.63 3.13
N VAL A 68 4.46 -7.63 3.54
CA VAL A 68 5.63 -7.42 4.41
C VAL A 68 6.68 -6.55 3.73
N ALA A 69 6.97 -6.79 2.45
CA ALA A 69 7.88 -5.95 1.68
C ALA A 69 7.36 -4.50 1.60
N ALA A 70 6.08 -4.31 1.28
CA ALA A 70 5.45 -2.99 1.26
C ALA A 70 5.50 -2.29 2.63
N TYR A 71 5.32 -3.05 3.72
CA TYR A 71 5.46 -2.53 5.07
C TYR A 71 6.87 -2.00 5.35
N PHE A 72 7.92 -2.71 4.91
CA PHE A 72 9.29 -2.23 5.04
C PHE A 72 9.55 -0.95 4.25
N TYR A 73 9.06 -0.83 3.01
CA TYR A 73 9.13 0.43 2.27
C TYR A 73 8.44 1.58 3.02
N GLY A 74 7.23 1.34 3.53
CA GLY A 74 6.51 2.32 4.35
C GLY A 74 7.25 2.69 5.63
N SER A 75 7.96 1.74 6.26
CA SER A 75 8.76 2.01 7.46
C SER A 75 9.96 2.93 7.15
N ALA A 76 10.65 2.70 6.03
CA ALA A 76 11.75 3.55 5.59
C ALA A 76 11.28 4.97 5.25
N LEU A 77 10.13 5.10 4.57
CA LEU A 77 9.51 6.40 4.28
C LEU A 77 9.18 7.18 5.56
N ARG A 78 8.50 6.55 6.53
CA ARG A 78 8.17 7.19 7.81
C ARG A 78 9.41 7.59 8.59
N PHE A 79 10.45 6.75 8.58
CA PHE A 79 11.74 7.08 9.18
C PHE A 79 12.37 8.32 8.53
N ASN A 80 12.40 8.40 7.21
CA ASN A 80 12.94 9.54 6.49
C ASN A 80 12.16 10.83 6.76
N ILE A 81 10.82 10.78 6.73
CA ILE A 81 9.96 11.93 7.06
C ILE A 81 10.27 12.45 8.47
N ALA A 82 10.26 11.57 9.48
CA ALA A 82 10.53 11.95 10.87
C ALA A 82 11.96 12.47 11.07
N ARG A 83 12.93 11.97 10.27
CA ARG A 83 14.30 12.47 10.30
C ARG A 83 14.39 13.87 9.71
N ILE A 84 13.80 14.11 8.54
CA ILE A 84 13.78 15.42 7.86
C ILE A 84 13.11 16.47 8.75
N GLU A 85 11.98 16.13 9.38
CA GLU A 85 11.27 17.01 10.31
C GLU A 85 12.17 17.47 11.48
N LYS A 86 13.04 16.58 12.00
CA LYS A 86 13.93 16.89 13.13
C LYS A 86 15.20 17.64 12.74
N THR A 87 15.82 17.30 11.62
CA THR A 87 17.12 17.87 11.22
C THR A 87 17.00 19.10 10.32
N GLY A 88 15.79 19.42 9.85
CA GLY A 88 15.59 20.39 8.79
C GLY A 88 16.28 19.95 7.50
N ASP A 89 16.62 20.91 6.63
CA ASP A 89 17.18 20.61 5.31
C ASP A 89 18.71 20.42 5.30
N ARG A 90 19.31 20.13 6.45
CA ARG A 90 20.75 19.82 6.53
C ARG A 90 21.00 18.37 6.11
N ARG A 91 21.06 18.14 4.80
CA ARG A 91 21.37 16.83 4.20
C ARG A 91 22.83 16.80 3.75
N SER A 92 23.42 15.60 3.74
CA SER A 92 24.72 15.43 3.11
C SER A 92 24.56 15.42 1.58
N PRO A 93 25.58 15.84 0.81
CA PRO A 93 25.50 15.82 -0.65
C PRO A 93 25.17 14.43 -1.23
N ALA A 94 25.64 13.37 -0.58
CA ALA A 94 25.32 11.99 -0.97
C ALA A 94 23.83 11.66 -0.76
N ALA A 95 23.22 12.15 0.32
CA ALA A 95 21.80 11.94 0.57
C ALA A 95 20.93 12.70 -0.46
N GLU A 96 21.32 13.91 -0.85
CA GLU A 96 20.65 14.67 -1.90
C GLU A 96 20.75 14.00 -3.27
N ALA A 97 21.91 13.43 -3.61
CA ALA A 97 22.09 12.67 -4.85
C ALA A 97 21.18 11.43 -4.89
N ILE A 98 21.10 10.68 -3.77
CA ILE A 98 20.22 9.53 -3.65
C ILE A 98 18.75 9.95 -3.77
N GLU A 99 18.34 11.03 -3.11
CA GLU A 99 16.98 11.56 -3.20
C GLU A 99 16.60 11.96 -4.64
N THR A 100 17.55 12.57 -5.36
CA THR A 100 17.38 12.94 -6.76
C THR A 100 17.17 11.71 -7.63
N ILE A 101 18.02 10.68 -7.49
CA ILE A 101 17.90 9.41 -8.23
C ILE A 101 16.59 8.69 -7.89
N ALA A 102 16.21 8.69 -6.61
CA ALA A 102 14.95 8.11 -6.16
C ALA A 102 13.75 8.84 -6.77
N SER A 103 13.79 10.16 -6.86
CA SER A 103 12.74 10.98 -7.50
C SER A 103 12.60 10.69 -8.99
N TRP A 104 13.72 10.57 -9.71
CA TRP A 104 13.71 10.15 -11.12
C TRP A 104 13.14 8.74 -11.30
N SER A 105 13.56 7.81 -10.44
CA SER A 105 13.08 6.42 -10.46
C SER A 105 11.59 6.34 -10.16
N LEU A 106 11.09 7.13 -9.21
CA LEU A 106 9.68 7.23 -8.86
C LEU A 106 8.85 7.81 -10.01
N GLY A 107 9.35 8.88 -10.65
CA GLY A 107 8.71 9.46 -11.83
C GLY A 107 8.58 8.46 -12.99
N PHE A 108 9.65 7.70 -13.26
CA PHE A 108 9.63 6.65 -14.27
C PHE A 108 8.65 5.52 -13.92
N ALA A 109 8.67 5.05 -12.67
CA ALA A 109 7.72 4.05 -12.20
C ALA A 109 6.26 4.52 -12.32
N TYR A 110 6.00 5.81 -12.08
CA TYR A 110 4.67 6.41 -12.25
C TYR A 110 4.22 6.37 -13.72
N VAL A 111 5.10 6.62 -14.69
CA VAL A 111 4.77 6.51 -16.12
C VAL A 111 4.35 5.08 -16.47
N ILE A 112 5.10 4.06 -16.00
CA ILE A 112 4.72 2.65 -16.20
C ILE A 112 3.37 2.36 -15.55
N SER A 113 3.17 2.86 -14.32
CA SER A 113 1.90 2.68 -13.61
C SER A 113 0.73 3.26 -14.40
N VAL A 114 0.85 4.47 -14.94
CA VAL A 114 -0.20 5.11 -15.74
C VAL A 114 -0.48 4.33 -17.02
N ALA A 115 0.55 3.82 -17.71
CA ALA A 115 0.37 3.01 -18.91
C ALA A 115 -0.26 1.63 -18.62
N TYR A 116 -0.10 1.14 -17.38
CA TYR A 116 -0.69 -0.11 -16.92
C TYR A 116 -2.16 0.04 -16.50
N TYR A 117 -2.56 1.22 -16.02
CA TYR A 117 -3.93 1.58 -15.66
C TYR A 117 -4.79 1.88 -16.89
#